data_AF-A0A1H2G278-F1
#
_entry.id   AF-A0A1H2G278-F1
#
_cell.length_a   1.000
_cell.length_b   1.000
_cell.length_c   1.000
_cell.angle_alpha   90.00
_cell.angle_beta   90.00
_cell.angle_gamma   90.00
#
_symmetry.space_group_name_H-M   'P 1'
#
loop_
_entity.id
_entity.type
_entity.pdbx_description
1 polymer ?
#
loop_
_entity_poly.entity_id
_entity_poly.type
_entity_poly.pdbx_seq_one_letter_code
_entity_poly.pdbx_strand_id
1 'polypeptide(L)' 'MTTPLERTRSVIQTKDFLMALIMDLDLPKKVREDAKHLLRHFPDKHNFGDDNEDFASYRTLKKEQPEL' A
#
# COMPACT_ATOMS: atom_id res chain seq x y z
N MET A 1 2.21 16.23 -13.96
CA MET A 1 3.44 15.68 -13.36
C MET A 1 3.07 15.14 -11.99
N THR A 2 3.40 13.90 -11.65
CA THR A 2 3.17 13.36 -10.30
C THR A 2 4.41 13.60 -9.43
N THR A 3 4.20 14.19 -8.26
CA THR A 3 5.24 14.43 -7.26
C THR A 3 5.74 13.09 -6.67
N PRO A 4 6.96 13.05 -6.12
CA PRO A 4 7.48 11.85 -5.45
C PRO A 4 6.55 11.36 -4.33
N LEU A 5 6.00 12.28 -3.53
CA LEU A 5 5.06 11.96 -2.45
C LEU A 5 3.78 11.31 -2.99
N GLU A 6 3.20 11.84 -4.06
CA GLU A 6 2.02 11.26 -4.69
C GLU A 6 2.29 9.84 -5.22
N ARG A 7 3.48 9.59 -5.80
CA ARG A 7 3.88 8.26 -6.24
C ARG A 7 4.00 7.28 -5.08
N THR A 8 4.70 7.67 -4.01
CA THR A 8 4.85 6.84 -2.80
C THR A 8 3.48 6.52 -2.20
N ARG A 9 2.59 7.52 -2.11
CA ARG A 9 1.21 7.35 -1.65
C ARG A 9 0.43 6.36 -2.49
N SER A 10 0.45 6.49 -3.82
CA SER A 10 -0.26 5.57 -4.72
C SER A 10 0.22 4.14 -4.55
N VAL A 11 1.54 3.92 -4.41
CA VAL A 11 2.10 2.58 -4.16
C VAL A 11 1.58 2.00 -2.85
N ILE A 12 1.57 2.78 -1.77
CA ILE A 12 1.09 2.32 -0.45
C ILE A 12 -0.42 2.05 -0.46
N GLN A 13 -1.22 2.95 -1.03
CA GLN A 13 -2.67 2.76 -1.14
C GLN A 13 -3.02 1.53 -1.99
N THR A 14 -2.29 1.28 -3.07
CA THR A 14 -2.51 0.10 -3.90
C THR A 14 -2.22 -1.18 -3.12
N LYS A 15 -1.19 -1.18 -2.26
CA LYS A 15 -0.92 -2.29 -1.35
C LYS A 15 -2.08 -2.53 -0.37
N ASP A 16 -2.57 -1.47 0.28
CA ASP A 16 -3.70 -1.55 1.22
C ASP A 16 -4.95 -2.13 0.51
N PHE A 17 -5.22 -1.69 -0.72
CA PHE A 17 -6.31 -2.19 -1.56
C PHE A 17 -6.15 -3.68 -1.91
N LEU A 18 -4.97 -4.11 -2.36
CA LEU A 18 -4.71 -5.52 -2.66
C LEU A 18 -4.89 -6.41 -1.43
N MET A 19 -4.51 -5.92 -0.25
CA MET A 19 -4.70 -6.64 1.00
C MET A 19 -6.20 -6.77 1.35
N ALA A 20 -6.98 -5.71 1.14
CA ALA A 20 -8.44 -5.77 1.28
C ALA A 20 -9.07 -6.79 0.33
N LEU A 21 -8.64 -6.83 -0.94
CA LEU A 21 -9.11 -7.83 -1.92
C LEU A 21 -8.81 -9.27 -1.48
N ILE A 22 -7.65 -9.54 -0.88
CA ILE A 22 -7.29 -10.89 -0.40
C ILE A 22 -8.19 -11.33 0.76
N MET A 23 -8.58 -10.39 1.63
CA MET A 23 -9.42 -10.65 2.80
C MET A 23 -10.90 -10.78 2.47
N ASP A 24 -11.35 -10.25 1.34
CA ASP A 24 -12.74 -10.32 0.90
C ASP A 24 -13.10 -11.72 0.39
N LEU A 25 -13.90 -12.45 1.18
CA LEU A 25 -14.32 -13.82 0.89
C LEU A 25 -15.40 -13.91 -0.20
N ASP A 26 -16.10 -12.81 -0.49
CA ASP A 26 -17.12 -12.75 -1.54
C ASP A 26 -16.48 -12.70 -2.94
N LEU A 27 -15.17 -12.42 -3.02
CA LEU A 27 -14.43 -12.42 -4.27
C LEU A 27 -14.02 -13.83 -4.73
N PRO A 28 -14.05 -14.09 -6.06
CA PRO A 28 -13.55 -15.33 -6.63
C PRO A 28 -12.13 -15.63 -6.19
N LYS A 29 -11.85 -16.90 -5.90
CA LYS A 29 -10.51 -17.36 -5.47
C LYS A 29 -9.40 -16.89 -6.41
N LYS A 30 -9.64 -16.88 -7.72
CA LYS A 30 -8.67 -16.40 -8.72
C LYS A 30 -8.24 -14.95 -8.45
N VAL A 31 -9.19 -14.05 -8.17
CA VAL A 31 -8.90 -12.63 -7.90
C VAL A 31 -8.06 -12.47 -6.63
N ARG A 32 -8.35 -13.24 -5.59
CA ARG A 32 -7.57 -13.24 -4.35
C ARG A 32 -6.14 -13.75 -4.55
N GLU A 33 -5.97 -14.82 -5.33
CA GLU A 33 -4.63 -15.34 -5.65
C GLU A 33 -3.85 -14.35 -6.53
N ASP A 34 -4.48 -13.73 -7.53
CA ASP A 34 -3.83 -12.71 -8.36
C ASP A 34 -3.41 -11.50 -7.51
N ALA A 35 -4.27 -11.02 -6.61
CA ALA A 35 -3.94 -9.95 -5.66
C ALA A 35 -2.76 -10.32 -4.76
N LYS A 36 -2.69 -11.57 -4.29
CA LYS A 36 -1.58 -12.09 -3.48
C LYS A 36 -0.27 -12.15 -4.26
N HIS A 37 -0.30 -12.49 -5.54
CA HIS A 37 0.88 -12.45 -6.40
C HIS A 37 1.35 -11.01 -6.61
N LEU A 38 0.42 -10.09 -6.90
CA LEU A 38 0.73 -8.68 -7.08
C LEU A 38 1.34 -8.05 -5.82
N LEU A 39 0.84 -8.40 -4.64
CA LEU A 39 1.30 -7.87 -3.36
C LEU A 39 2.81 -8.05 -3.14
N ARG A 40 3.42 -9.11 -3.71
CA ARG A 40 4.87 -9.37 -3.62
C ARG A 40 5.74 -8.32 -4.31
N HIS A 41 5.17 -7.54 -5.21
CA HIS A 41 5.86 -6.45 -5.90
C HIS A 41 5.71 -5.10 -5.20
N PHE A 42 4.84 -5.02 -4.18
CA PHE A 42 4.67 -3.80 -3.40
C PHE A 42 5.63 -3.81 -2.22
N PRO A 43 6.26 -2.66 -1.93
CA PRO A 43 7.26 -2.63 -0.89
C PRO A 43 6.62 -2.84 0.49
N ASP A 44 7.26 -3.66 1.31
CA ASP A 44 6.87 -3.90 2.69
C ASP A 44 7.64 -2.99 3.65
N LYS A 45 7.10 -2.77 4.85
CA LYS A 45 7.77 -2.04 5.93
C LYS A 45 9.16 -2.60 6.25
N HIS A 46 9.39 -3.88 5.98
CA HIS A 46 10.71 -4.51 6.12
C HIS A 46 11.65 -4.26 4.94
N ASN A 47 11.14 -3.76 3.81
CA ASN A 47 11.90 -3.47 2.61
C ASN A 47 12.40 -2.01 2.56
N PHE A 48 11.77 -1.13 3.34
CA PHE A 48 12.33 0.16 3.69
C PHE A 48 13.18 -0.06 4.94
N GLY A 49 14.51 0.00 4.79
CA GLY A 49 15.38 0.13 5.95
C GLY A 49 14.90 1.29 6.82
N ASP A 50 15.27 1.25 8.10
CA ASP A 50 14.92 2.21 9.18
C ASP A 50 15.10 3.70 8.80
N ASP A 51 15.76 3.99 7.68
CA ASP A 51 16.17 5.31 7.20
C ASP A 51 15.17 6.00 6.23
N ASN A 52 13.99 5.44 5.94
CA ASN A 52 13.07 6.06 4.97
C ASN A 52 12.08 7.05 5.63
N GLU A 53 12.51 8.31 5.77
CA GLU A 53 11.70 9.45 6.26
C GLU A 53 10.33 9.58 5.56
N ASP A 54 10.24 9.22 4.27
CA ASP A 54 9.00 9.28 3.48
C ASP A 54 7.91 8.31 3.96
N PHE A 55 8.26 7.13 4.45
CA PHE A 55 7.29 6.11 4.88
C PHE A 55 6.70 6.42 6.26
N ALA A 56 7.54 6.97 7.16
CA ALA A 56 7.11 7.52 8.44
C ALA A 56 6.20 8.73 8.22
N SER A 57 6.60 9.63 7.30
CA SER A 57 5.86 10.84 6.91
C SER A 57 4.46 10.52 6.36
N TYR A 58 4.30 9.53 5.47
CA TYR A 58 2.96 9.11 5.01
C TYR A 58 2.05 8.64 6.16
N ARG A 59 2.59 7.87 7.12
CA ARG A 59 1.79 7.36 8.25
C ARG A 59 1.38 8.46 9.22
N THR A 60 2.26 9.43 9.47
CA THR A 60 1.93 10.62 10.25
C THR A 60 0.87 11.47 9.52
N LEU A 61 1.04 11.72 8.22
CA LEU A 61 0.06 12.44 7.42
C LEU A 61 -1.31 11.74 7.36
N LYS A 62 -1.35 10.41 7.18
CA LYS A 62 -2.60 9.62 7.21
C LYS A 62 -3.28 9.64 8.59
N LYS A 63 -2.51 9.78 9.68
CA LYS A 63 -3.06 9.94 11.04
C LYS A 63 -3.63 11.33 11.28
N GLU A 64 -3.00 12.36 10.72
CA GLU A 64 -3.39 13.76 10.90
C GLU A 64 -4.53 14.17 9.96
N GLN A 65 -4.66 13.52 8.80
CA GLN A 65 -5.71 13.79 7.81
C GLN A 65 -6.33 12.47 7.33
N PRO A 66 -7.32 11.92 8.06
CA PRO A 66 -7.93 10.63 7.74
C PRO A 66 -8.82 10.66 6.51
N GLU A 67 -9.21 11.85 6.04
CA GLU A 67 -10.10 12.07 4.89
C GLU A 67 -9.39 12.33 3.55
N LEU A 68 -8.06 12.16 3.49
CA LEU A 68 -7.31 12.14 2.24
C LEU A 68 -7.07 10.72 1.69
#